data_AF-A0A929NII0-F1
#
_entry.id   AF-A0A929NII0-F1
#
_cell.length_a   1.000
_cell.length_b   1.000
_cell.length_c   1.000
_cell.angle_alpha   90.00
_cell.angle_beta   90.00
_cell.angle_gamma   90.00
#
_symmetry.space_group_name_H-M   'P 1'
#
loop_
_entity.id
_entity.type
_entity.pdbx_description
1 polymer ?
#
loop_
_entity_poly.entity_id
_entity_poly.type
_entity_poly.pdbx_seq_one_letter_code
_entity_poly.pdbx_strand_id
1 'polypeptide(L)'
;MIKTGTVSYFFRDQKGLERSLDSVSWSASPKIWSAGCSAGQEPFTIAIMLAEKMSVWKFKNLTIIATDVVEEFRERIRKGIYAESEVNAVKTNRENQHLFKKYLRVLDDGRYEVVAKIRNKVTFTLHDILTDEPVSDNFDMISCRNVFEYFNIEEKQGI
;
A
#
# COMPACT_ATOMS: atom_id res chain seq x y z
N MET A 1 17.87 12.23 10.33
CA MET A 1 16.48 12.76 10.33
C MET A 1 15.92 12.54 8.95
N ILE A 2 15.08 11.52 8.78
CA ILE A 2 14.48 11.14 7.50
C ILE A 2 13.68 12.36 7.00
N LYS A 3 14.01 12.91 5.84
CA LYS A 3 13.16 13.91 5.18
C LYS A 3 11.88 13.18 4.76
N THR A 4 10.77 13.35 5.47
CA THR A 4 9.50 12.67 5.14
C THR A 4 8.92 13.25 3.85
N GLY A 5 9.29 12.71 2.69
CA GLY A 5 8.63 13.03 1.42
C GLY A 5 7.21 12.48 1.42
N THR A 6 6.22 13.38 1.33
CA THR A 6 4.81 13.05 1.57
C THR A 6 4.05 12.64 0.30
N VAL A 7 4.73 12.51 -0.84
CA VAL A 7 4.07 12.32 -2.14
C VAL A 7 3.99 10.83 -2.48
N SER A 8 2.94 10.19 -1.97
CA SER A 8 2.48 8.87 -2.42
C SER A 8 1.15 9.01 -3.15
N TYR A 9 0.96 8.23 -4.21
CA TYR A 9 -0.28 8.20 -4.98
C TYR A 9 -0.59 6.77 -5.41
N PHE A 10 -1.87 6.50 -5.60
CA PHE A 10 -2.35 5.18 -5.99
C PHE A 10 -1.79 4.77 -7.37
N PHE A 11 -1.46 3.49 -7.55
CA PHE A 11 -0.90 2.94 -8.78
C PHE A 11 0.43 3.56 -9.24
N ARG A 12 1.26 4.07 -8.31
CA ARG A 12 2.63 4.55 -8.60
C ARG A 12 3.48 3.43 -9.19
N ASP A 13 3.98 3.66 -10.40
CA ASP A 13 4.71 2.67 -11.23
C ASP A 13 3.99 1.31 -11.22
N GLN A 14 2.74 1.34 -11.68
CA GLN A 14 1.86 0.18 -11.73
C GLN A 14 2.47 -1.00 -12.49
N LYS A 15 3.10 -0.78 -13.66
CA LYS A 15 3.67 -1.87 -14.45
C LYS A 15 4.81 -2.57 -13.73
N GLY A 16 5.67 -1.82 -13.03
CA GLY A 16 6.70 -2.41 -12.17
C GLY A 16 6.07 -3.24 -11.04
N LEU A 17 5.06 -2.70 -10.37
CA LEU A 17 4.34 -3.40 -9.31
C LEU A 17 3.62 -4.65 -9.81
N GLU A 18 2.98 -4.60 -10.98
CA GLU A 18 2.30 -5.74 -11.61
C GLU A 18 3.27 -6.89 -11.84
N ARG A 19 4.44 -6.60 -12.42
CA ARG A 19 5.50 -7.59 -12.67
C ARG A 19 5.98 -8.22 -11.37
N SER A 20 6.20 -7.42 -10.33
CA SER A 20 6.57 -7.94 -9.01
C SER A 20 5.49 -8.89 -8.48
N LEU A 21 4.22 -8.48 -8.50
CA LEU A 21 3.11 -9.32 -8.01
C LEU A 21 2.94 -10.63 -8.81
N ASP A 22 3.20 -10.61 -10.11
CA ASP A 22 3.12 -11.79 -10.99
C ASP A 22 4.29 -12.76 -10.79
N SER A 23 5.41 -12.28 -10.23
CA SER A 23 6.58 -13.11 -9.94
C SER A 23 6.49 -13.85 -8.60
N VAL A 24 5.54 -13.48 -7.73
CA VAL A 24 5.41 -14.06 -6.38
C VAL A 24 4.67 -15.39 -6.42
N SER A 25 5.27 -16.42 -5.83
CA SER A 25 4.59 -17.68 -5.54
C SER A 25 3.78 -17.56 -4.25
N TRP A 26 2.50 -17.22 -4.39
CA TRP A 26 1.62 -16.95 -3.24
C TRP A 26 1.20 -18.19 -2.47
N SER A 27 1.44 -18.18 -1.16
CA SER A 27 0.93 -19.16 -0.20
C SER A 27 -0.62 -19.22 -0.15
N ALA A 28 -1.15 -20.14 0.67
CA ALA A 28 -2.60 -20.25 0.91
C ALA A 28 -3.17 -19.05 1.70
N SER A 29 -2.31 -18.37 2.46
CA SER A 29 -2.63 -17.19 3.26
C SER A 29 -1.64 -16.06 2.93
N PRO A 30 -1.80 -15.40 1.77
CA PRO A 30 -0.86 -14.40 1.29
C PRO A 30 -0.55 -13.34 2.34
N LYS A 31 0.73 -13.10 2.60
CA LYS A 31 1.18 -12.11 3.58
C LYS A 31 2.19 -11.16 2.96
N ILE A 32 1.87 -9.87 3.03
CA ILE A 32 2.68 -8.80 2.43
C ILE A 32 3.07 -7.80 3.50
N TRP A 33 4.31 -7.32 3.42
CA TRP A 33 4.75 -6.13 4.15
C TRP A 33 4.94 -4.98 3.17
N SER A 34 4.21 -3.86 3.34
CA SER A 34 4.49 -2.60 2.66
C SER A 34 5.20 -1.67 3.64
N ALA A 35 6.52 -1.56 3.48
CA ALA A 35 7.41 -0.83 4.36
C ALA A 35 7.61 0.60 3.83
N GLY A 36 7.46 1.60 4.71
CA GLY A 36 7.44 3.02 4.33
C GLY A 36 6.21 3.38 3.49
N CYS A 37 5.03 2.97 3.97
CA CYS A 37 3.79 2.99 3.21
C CYS A 37 3.21 4.40 2.98
N SER A 38 3.77 5.44 3.62
CA SER A 38 3.24 6.78 3.62
C SER A 38 1.75 6.77 4.03
N ALA A 39 0.92 7.61 3.41
CA ALA A 39 -0.52 7.69 3.66
C ALA A 39 -1.35 6.48 3.15
N GLY A 40 -0.73 5.36 2.74
CA GLY A 40 -1.42 4.10 2.48
C GLY A 40 -1.85 3.82 1.04
N GLN A 41 -1.53 4.69 0.09
CA GLN A 41 -1.93 4.50 -1.31
C GLN A 41 -1.31 3.25 -1.94
N GLU A 42 -0.06 2.92 -1.61
CA GLU A 42 0.62 1.71 -2.10
C GLU A 42 0.01 0.41 -1.58
N PRO A 43 -0.16 0.18 -0.25
CA PRO A 43 -0.76 -1.06 0.23
C PRO A 43 -2.20 -1.25 -0.26
N PHE A 44 -2.98 -0.16 -0.44
CA PHE A 44 -4.29 -0.27 -1.09
C PHE A 44 -4.21 -0.59 -2.57
N THR A 45 -3.24 -0.03 -3.29
CA THR A 45 -2.98 -0.38 -4.69
C THR A 45 -2.69 -1.88 -4.83
N ILE A 46 -1.79 -2.41 -3.99
CA ILE A 46 -1.45 -3.84 -3.95
C ILE A 46 -2.72 -4.68 -3.69
N ALA A 47 -3.50 -4.32 -2.66
CA ALA A 47 -4.74 -5.03 -2.35
C ALA A 47 -5.74 -5.01 -3.52
N ILE A 48 -5.90 -3.87 -4.21
CA ILE A 48 -6.79 -3.77 -5.38
C ILE A 48 -6.32 -4.68 -6.51
N MET A 49 -5.03 -4.65 -6.84
CA MET A 49 -4.48 -5.45 -7.94
C MET A 49 -4.59 -6.94 -7.64
N LEU A 50 -4.34 -7.34 -6.39
CA LEU A 50 -4.53 -8.72 -5.97
C LEU A 50 -6.00 -9.15 -5.92
N ALA A 51 -6.92 -8.22 -5.64
CA ALA A 51 -8.36 -8.50 -5.72
C ALA A 51 -8.82 -8.82 -7.15
N GLU A 52 -8.14 -8.30 -8.18
CA GLU A 52 -8.42 -8.63 -9.59
C GLU A 52 -7.74 -9.93 -10.05
N LYS A 53 -6.60 -10.29 -9.46
CA LYS A 53 -5.78 -11.44 -9.89
C LYS A 53 -6.07 -12.73 -9.11
N MET A 54 -6.39 -12.63 -7.82
CA MET A 54 -6.58 -13.78 -6.94
C MET A 54 -8.02 -14.30 -6.96
N SER A 55 -8.19 -15.60 -6.70
CA SER A 55 -9.50 -16.16 -6.38
C SER A 55 -10.07 -15.52 -5.12
N VAL A 56 -11.41 -15.49 -5.00
CA VAL A 56 -12.10 -14.92 -3.83
C VAL A 56 -11.61 -15.55 -2.53
N TRP A 57 -11.38 -16.87 -2.52
CA TRP A 57 -10.87 -17.60 -1.36
C TRP A 57 -9.46 -17.18 -0.97
N LYS A 58 -8.52 -17.10 -1.93
CA LYS A 58 -7.15 -16.69 -1.64
C LYS A 58 -7.09 -15.22 -1.19
N PHE A 59 -7.84 -14.33 -1.85
CA PHE A 59 -7.93 -12.92 -1.45
C PHE A 59 -8.54 -12.73 -0.06
N LYS A 60 -9.48 -13.60 0.35
CA LYS A 60 -10.06 -13.56 1.69
C LYS A 60 -9.00 -13.76 2.79
N ASN A 61 -7.94 -14.53 2.51
CA ASN A 61 -6.85 -14.78 3.46
C ASN A 61 -5.67 -13.80 3.33
N LEU A 62 -5.69 -12.90 2.35
CA LEU A 62 -4.65 -11.88 2.18
C LEU A 62 -4.57 -10.97 3.40
N THR A 63 -3.33 -10.75 3.88
CA THR A 63 -2.98 -9.76 4.90
C THR A 63 -1.85 -8.87 4.40
N ILE A 64 -2.01 -7.55 4.54
CA ILE A 64 -1.00 -6.56 4.22
C ILE A 64 -0.69 -5.77 5.49
N ILE A 65 0.53 -5.89 5.98
CA ILE A 65 1.05 -5.07 7.08
C ILE A 65 1.72 -3.86 6.44
N ALA A 66 1.19 -2.67 6.72
CA ALA A 66 1.71 -1.40 6.25
C ALA A 66 2.45 -0.72 7.40
N THR A 67 3.69 -0.30 7.18
CA THR A 67 4.50 0.37 8.20
C THR A 67 5.04 1.71 7.76
N ASP A 68 5.15 2.63 8.70
CA ASP A 68 5.84 3.90 8.53
C ASP A 68 6.28 4.43 9.90
N VAL A 69 7.14 5.44 9.91
CA VAL A 69 7.61 6.14 11.13
C VAL A 69 6.69 7.31 11.51
N VAL A 70 5.72 7.64 10.66
CA VAL A 70 4.77 8.76 10.83
C VAL A 70 3.42 8.23 11.32
N GLU A 71 3.13 8.43 12.60
CA GLU A 71 1.92 7.91 13.29
C GLU A 71 0.61 8.47 12.71
N GLU A 72 0.64 9.67 12.13
CA GLU A 72 -0.52 10.32 11.50
C GLU A 72 -1.11 9.50 10.34
N PHE A 73 -0.33 8.60 9.75
CA PHE A 73 -0.81 7.70 8.71
C PHE A 73 -1.72 6.60 9.22
N ARG A 74 -1.70 6.27 10.53
CA ARG A 74 -2.57 5.25 11.12
C ARG A 74 -4.04 5.52 10.83
N GLU A 75 -4.52 6.72 11.17
CA GLU A 75 -5.92 7.07 10.99
C GLU A 75 -6.29 7.18 9.51
N ARG A 76 -5.34 7.58 8.66
CA ARG A 76 -5.53 7.65 7.21
C ARG A 76 -5.75 6.27 6.61
N ILE A 77 -4.90 5.29 6.95
CA ILE A 77 -5.03 3.90 6.50
C ILE A 77 -6.25 3.24 7.13
N ARG A 78 -6.49 3.44 8.43
CA ARG A 78 -7.65 2.86 9.11
C ARG A 78 -8.98 3.32 8.51
N LYS A 79 -9.08 4.59 8.10
CA LYS A 79 -10.29 5.13 7.46
C LYS A 79 -10.31 4.82 5.95
N GLY A 80 -9.15 4.87 5.30
CA GLY A 80 -9.02 4.76 3.85
C GLY A 80 -9.70 5.92 3.11
N ILE A 81 -9.72 7.12 3.70
CA ILE A 81 -10.39 8.31 3.13
C ILE A 81 -9.33 9.28 2.61
N TYR A 82 -9.52 9.75 1.37
CA TYR A 82 -8.60 10.59 0.62
C TYR A 82 -9.33 11.78 -0.01
N ALA A 83 -8.65 12.92 -0.08
CA ALA A 83 -9.16 14.08 -0.80
C ALA A 83 -9.11 13.84 -2.32
N GLU A 84 -9.91 14.60 -3.07
CA GLU A 84 -9.95 14.49 -4.54
C GLU A 84 -8.56 14.68 -5.18
N SER A 85 -7.77 15.61 -4.68
CA SER A 85 -6.41 15.89 -5.17
C SER A 85 -5.48 14.68 -5.07
N GLU A 86 -5.68 13.82 -4.07
CA GLU A 86 -4.83 12.66 -3.79
C GLU A 86 -5.16 11.45 -4.66
N VAL A 87 -6.36 11.44 -5.25
CA VAL A 87 -6.82 10.39 -6.15
C VAL A 87 -6.89 10.83 -7.61
N ASN A 88 -6.67 12.12 -7.88
CA ASN A 88 -6.83 12.72 -9.21
C ASN A 88 -5.97 12.04 -10.28
N ALA A 89 -4.75 11.64 -9.93
CA ALA A 89 -3.84 10.91 -10.83
C ALA A 89 -4.45 9.60 -11.35
N VAL A 90 -5.23 8.90 -10.52
CA VAL A 90 -5.90 7.65 -10.92
C VAL A 90 -7.23 7.93 -11.60
N LYS A 91 -8.00 8.90 -11.10
CA LYS A 91 -9.28 9.30 -11.67
C LYS A 91 -9.15 9.71 -13.15
N THR A 92 -8.05 10.34 -13.52
CA THR A 92 -7.75 10.80 -14.89
C THR A 92 -7.02 9.76 -15.75
N ASN A 93 -6.44 8.72 -15.15
CA ASN A 93 -5.82 7.63 -15.89
C ASN A 93 -6.89 6.67 -16.44
N ARG A 94 -6.99 6.60 -17.77
CA ARG A 94 -7.98 5.75 -18.47
C ARG A 94 -7.81 4.27 -18.18
N GLU A 95 -6.58 3.79 -17.96
CA GLU A 95 -6.30 2.39 -17.67
C GLU A 95 -6.89 1.99 -16.30
N ASN A 96 -6.83 2.88 -15.32
CA ASN A 96 -7.25 2.58 -13.93
C ASN A 96 -8.65 3.08 -13.56
N GLN A 97 -9.33 3.79 -14.46
CA GLN A 97 -10.64 4.38 -14.17
C GLN A 97 -11.66 3.33 -13.71
N HIS A 98 -11.62 2.12 -14.27
CA HIS A 98 -12.51 1.03 -13.89
C HIS A 98 -12.22 0.51 -12.47
N LEU A 99 -10.94 0.35 -12.10
CA LEU A 99 -10.52 -0.03 -10.74
C LEU A 99 -10.91 1.05 -9.73
N PHE A 100 -10.70 2.32 -10.10
CA PHE A 100 -11.05 3.45 -9.28
C PHE A 100 -12.55 3.48 -8.95
N LYS A 101 -13.41 3.38 -9.97
CA LYS A 101 -14.88 3.34 -9.78
C LYS A 101 -15.33 2.13 -8.95
N LYS A 102 -14.62 1.00 -9.04
CA LYS A 102 -14.95 -0.26 -8.34
C LYS A 102 -14.52 -0.25 -6.88
N TYR A 103 -13.40 0.40 -6.56
CA TYR A 103 -12.75 0.26 -5.25
C TYR A 103 -12.63 1.55 -4.43
N LEU A 104 -12.90 2.71 -5.03
CA LEU A 104 -12.97 3.99 -4.33
C LEU A 104 -14.36 4.60 -4.52
N ARG A 105 -15.13 4.69 -3.43
CA ARG A 105 -16.46 5.30 -3.43
C ARG A 105 -16.37 6.78 -3.10
N VAL A 106 -17.18 7.59 -3.78
CA VAL A 106 -17.35 9.02 -3.45
C VAL A 106 -18.24 9.13 -2.22
N LEU A 107 -17.83 9.96 -1.26
CA LEU A 107 -18.61 10.33 -0.08
C LEU A 107 -19.41 11.62 -0.35
N ASP A 108 -20.40 11.89 0.50
CA ASP A 108 -21.26 13.08 0.37
C ASP A 108 -20.47 14.41 0.43
N ASP A 109 -19.31 14.41 1.09
CA ASP A 109 -18.41 15.55 1.21
C ASP A 109 -17.38 15.66 0.05
N GLY A 110 -17.53 14.84 -0.99
CA GLY A 110 -16.66 14.83 -2.17
C GLY A 110 -15.32 14.12 -1.98
N ARG A 111 -15.03 13.57 -0.79
CA ARG A 111 -13.86 12.72 -0.55
C ARG A 111 -14.09 11.32 -1.09
N TYR A 112 -13.01 10.55 -1.17
CA TYR A 112 -13.03 9.18 -1.68
C TYR A 112 -12.66 8.21 -0.58
N GLU A 113 -13.41 7.13 -0.45
CA GLU A 113 -13.15 6.07 0.52
C GLU A 113 -12.85 4.75 -0.17
N VAL A 114 -11.75 4.11 0.23
CA VAL A 114 -11.42 2.75 -0.18
C VAL A 114 -12.45 1.79 0.41
N VAL A 115 -13.08 0.99 -0.45
CA VAL A 115 -14.15 0.06 -0.02
C VAL A 115 -13.65 -0.93 1.03
N ALA A 116 -14.51 -1.30 1.97
CA ALA A 116 -14.17 -2.15 3.10
C ALA A 116 -13.49 -3.48 2.71
N LYS A 117 -13.87 -4.08 1.58
CA LYS A 117 -13.25 -5.31 1.05
C LYS A 117 -11.73 -5.18 0.88
N ILE A 118 -11.27 -4.02 0.42
CA ILE A 118 -9.86 -3.70 0.21
C ILE A 118 -9.26 -3.20 1.51
N ARG A 119 -9.93 -2.26 2.18
CA ARG A 119 -9.43 -1.62 3.40
C ARG A 119 -9.10 -2.63 4.50
N ASN A 120 -9.96 -3.63 4.68
CA ASN A 120 -9.79 -4.66 5.71
C ASN A 120 -8.61 -5.61 5.45
N LYS A 121 -7.90 -5.47 4.32
CA LYS A 121 -6.66 -6.20 4.02
C LYS A 121 -5.42 -5.50 4.53
N VAL A 122 -5.53 -4.22 4.87
CA VAL A 122 -4.37 -3.39 5.24
C VAL A 122 -4.47 -3.03 6.72
N THR A 123 -3.44 -3.37 7.47
CA THR A 123 -3.27 -2.99 8.88
C THR A 123 -2.03 -2.13 9.02
N PHE A 124 -2.14 -1.00 9.74
CA PHE A 124 -1.01 -0.11 9.99
C PHE A 124 -0.30 -0.45 11.30
N THR A 125 1.04 -0.43 11.27
CA THR A 125 1.91 -0.51 12.44
C THR A 125 2.96 0.59 12.36
N LEU A 126 3.14 1.36 13.44
CA LEU A 126 4.25 2.31 13.55
C LEU A 126 5.53 1.49 13.69
N HIS A 127 6.48 1.68 12.78
CA HIS A 127 7.69 0.86 12.73
C HIS A 127 8.78 1.56 11.92
N ASP A 128 9.97 1.58 12.47
CA ASP A 128 11.17 2.09 11.83
C ASP A 128 12.01 0.93 11.27
N ILE A 129 12.08 0.86 9.94
CA ILE A 129 12.81 -0.20 9.21
C ILE A 129 14.30 -0.24 9.58
N LEU A 130 14.88 0.87 10.06
CA LEU A 130 16.29 0.95 10.42
C LEU A 130 16.59 0.41 11.83
N THR A 131 15.64 0.47 12.75
CA THR A 131 15.90 0.28 14.18
C THR A 131 15.06 -0.81 14.82
N ASP A 132 13.89 -1.11 14.25
CA ASP A 132 12.99 -2.12 14.76
C ASP A 132 13.17 -3.47 14.05
N GLU A 133 12.96 -4.55 14.79
CA GLU A 133 12.89 -5.90 14.24
C GLU A 133 11.73 -6.04 13.22
N PRO A 134 11.80 -7.00 12.28
CA PRO A 134 10.71 -7.24 11.33
C PRO A 134 9.36 -7.40 12.03
N VAL A 135 8.33 -6.73 11.49
CA VAL A 135 6.98 -6.72 12.08
C VAL A 135 6.30 -8.09 12.13
N SER A 136 6.82 -9.06 11.38
CA SER A 136 6.37 -10.45 11.40
C SER A 136 7.28 -11.36 10.58
N ASP A 137 7.03 -12.66 10.61
CA ASP A 137 7.74 -13.65 9.80
C ASP A 137 6.92 -14.11 8.58
N ASN A 138 7.58 -14.85 7.68
CA ASN A 138 6.97 -15.61 6.57
C ASN A 138 6.15 -14.74 5.61
N PHE A 139 6.71 -13.63 5.16
CA PHE A 139 6.12 -12.83 4.09
C PHE A 139 6.29 -13.51 2.73
N ASP A 140 5.23 -13.55 1.93
CA ASP A 140 5.30 -13.92 0.51
C ASP A 140 5.96 -12.78 -0.31
N MET A 141 5.77 -11.53 0.13
CA MET A 141 6.34 -10.36 -0.51
C MET A 141 6.60 -9.23 0.50
N ILE A 142 7.75 -8.57 0.35
CA ILE A 142 8.06 -7.30 1.00
C ILE A 142 8.15 -6.23 -0.08
N SER A 143 7.36 -5.17 0.05
CA SER A 143 7.39 -3.98 -0.80
C SER A 143 8.02 -2.83 -0.01
N CYS A 144 9.19 -2.38 -0.43
CA CYS A 144 9.90 -1.25 0.16
C CYS A 144 10.31 -0.29 -0.97
N ARG A 145 9.32 0.42 -1.52
CA ARG A 145 9.50 1.24 -2.73
C ARG A 145 9.60 2.70 -2.38
N ASN A 146 10.58 3.38 -2.95
CA ASN A 146 10.82 4.82 -2.76
C ASN A 146 11.13 5.22 -1.31
N VAL A 147 11.44 4.29 -0.41
CA VAL A 147 11.88 4.59 0.96
C VAL A 147 13.37 4.91 0.99
N PHE A 148 14.17 4.18 0.21
CA PHE A 148 15.62 4.34 0.14
C PHE A 148 16.07 5.68 -0.47
N GLU A 149 15.18 6.46 -1.09
CA GLU A 149 15.53 7.81 -1.54
C GLU A 149 15.76 8.78 -0.37
N TYR A 150 15.30 8.42 0.83
CA TYR A 150 15.43 9.22 2.05
C TYR A 150 16.56 8.77 2.99
N PHE A 151 17.27 7.69 2.65
CA PHE A 151 18.39 7.16 3.43
C PHE A 151 19.74 7.58 2.90
N ASN A 152 20.68 7.79 3.82
CA ASN A 152 22.10 8.02 3.56
C ASN A 152 22.75 6.74 3.00
N ILE A 153 23.94 6.83 2.41
CA ILE A 153 24.64 5.64 1.88
C ILE A 153 24.90 4.61 2.98
N GLU A 154 25.26 5.05 4.19
CA GLU A 154 25.54 4.19 5.35
C GLU A 154 24.29 3.43 5.84
N GLU A 155 23.14 4.10 5.88
CA GLU A 155 21.86 3.50 6.30
C GLU A 155 21.38 2.42 5.32
N LYS A 156 21.72 2.55 4.02
CA LYS A 156 21.38 1.54 3.00
C LYS A 156 22.16 0.24 3.11
N GLN A 157 23.33 0.25 3.74
CA GLN A 157 24.20 -0.93 3.85
C GLN A 157 23.82 -1.82 5.03
N GLY A 158 23.00 -1.32 5.96
CA GLY A 158 22.55 -2.05 7.16
C GLY A 158 21.16 -2.69 7.05
N ILE A 159 20.44 -2.48 5.95
CA ILE A 159 19.14 -3.10 5.63
C ILE A 159 19.36 -4.27 4.67
#